data_AF-A0A4Y4B944-F1
#
_entry.id   AF-A0A4Y4B944-F1
#
_cell.length_a   1.000
_cell.length_b   1.000
_cell.length_c   1.000
_cell.angle_alpha   90.00
_cell.angle_beta   90.00
_cell.angle_gamma   90.00
#
_symmetry.space_group_name_H-M   'P 1'
#
loop_
_entity.id
_entity.type
_entity.pdbx_description
1 polymer ?
#
loop_
_entity_poly.entity_id
_entity_poly.type
_entity_poly.pdbx_seq_one_letter_code
_entity_poly.pdbx_strand_id
1 'polypeptide(L)' 'MEFEDPARERAQLRERLASIEKQQSELWLAGLSVGGGIAIDDRRWELEDEAHALKARLAELAD' A
#
# COMPACT_ATOMS: atom_id res chain seq x y z
N MET A 1 14.40 -24.64 -10.50
CA MET A 1 13.91 -23.26 -10.37
C MET A 1 12.47 -23.38 -9.93
N GLU A 2 12.17 -23.11 -8.67
CA GLU A 2 10.79 -22.82 -8.30
C GLU A 2 10.47 -21.48 -8.94
N PHE A 3 9.80 -21.51 -10.09
CA PHE A 3 9.20 -20.31 -10.64
C PHE A 3 8.06 -19.97 -9.68
N GLU A 4 8.26 -18.94 -8.85
CA GLU A 4 7.17 -18.34 -8.08
C GLU A 4 6.02 -18.09 -9.05
N ASP A 5 4.86 -18.71 -8.77
CA ASP A 5 3.70 -18.61 -9.63
C ASP A 5 3.32 -17.13 -9.75
N PRO A 6 3.44 -16.52 -10.95
CA PRO A 6 3.23 -15.08 -11.11
C PRO A 6 1.79 -14.68 -10.76
N ALA A 7 0.83 -15.61 -10.80
CA ALA A 7 -0.52 -15.36 -10.32
C ALA A 7 -0.57 -15.24 -8.78
N ARG A 8 0.24 -16.02 -8.07
CA ARG A 8 0.35 -16.00 -6.61
C ARG A 8 1.11 -14.77 -6.12
N GLU A 9 2.15 -14.34 -6.82
CA GLU A 9 2.84 -13.07 -6.55
C GLU A 9 1.88 -11.88 -6.73
N ARG A 10 1.15 -11.83 -7.86
CA ARG A 10 0.12 -10.79 -8.10
C ARG A 10 -0.97 -10.77 -7.03
N ALA A 11 -1.44 -11.93 -6.57
CA ALA A 11 -2.45 -12.02 -5.53
C ALA A 11 -1.96 -11.42 -4.20
N GLN A 12 -0.73 -11.77 -3.79
CA GLN A 12 -0.11 -11.23 -2.57
C GLN A 12 0.09 -9.72 -2.65
N LEU A 13 0.56 -9.21 -3.78
CA LEU A 13 0.75 -7.77 -3.99
C LEU A 13 -0.58 -7.00 -3.94
N ARG A 14 -1.67 -7.56 -4.49
CA ARG A 14 -3.01 -6.97 -4.40
C ARG A 14 -3.56 -6.96 -2.98
N GLU A 15 -3.39 -8.06 -2.24
CA GLU A 15 -3.80 -8.14 -0.84
C GLU A 15 -3.04 -7.11 0.01
N ARG A 16 -1.72 -6.98 -0.22
CA ARG A 16 -0.88 -5.99 0.45
C ARG A 16 -1.32 -4.56 0.12
N LEU A 17 -1.57 -4.27 -1.16
CA LEU A 17 -2.03 -2.95 -1.59
C LEU A 17 -3.38 -2.58 -0.95
N ALA A 18 -4.34 -3.52 -0.92
CA ALA A 18 -5.64 -3.29 -0.27
C ALA A 18 -5.49 -2.99 1.23
N SER A 19 -4.55 -3.65 1.91
CA SER A 19 -4.23 -3.38 3.32
C SER A 19 -3.68 -1.97 3.54
N ILE A 20 -2.82 -1.49 2.62
CA ILE A 20 -2.26 -0.13 2.68
C ILE A 20 -3.35 0.92 2.42
N GLU A 21 -4.19 0.72 1.41
CA GLU A 21 -5.29 1.64 1.08
C GLU A 21 -6.29 1.76 2.24
N LYS A 22 -6.51 0.65 2.97
CA LYS A 22 -7.28 0.64 4.20
C LYS A 22 -6.60 1.48 5.30
N GLN A 23 -5.32 1.28 5.56
CA GLN A 23 -4.56 2.05 6.56
C GLN A 23 -4.53 3.55 6.23
N GLN A 24 -4.39 3.92 4.95
CA GLN A 24 -4.47 5.32 4.53
C GLN A 24 -5.85 5.94 4.80
N SER A 25 -6.93 5.19 4.55
CA SER A 25 -8.29 5.64 4.87
C SER A 25 -8.48 5.81 6.39
N GLU A 26 -7.97 4.89 7.20
CA GLU A 26 -8.01 4.98 8.66
C GLU A 26 -7.22 6.18 9.18
N LEU A 27 -6.03 6.44 8.64
CA LEU A 27 -5.21 7.61 8.99
C LEU A 27 -5.87 8.93 8.57
N TRP A 28 -6.51 8.96 7.40
CA TRP A 28 -7.26 10.13 6.95
C TRP A 28 -8.42 10.45 7.92
N LEU A 29 -9.18 9.43 8.32
CA LEU A 29 -10.23 9.58 9.32
C LEU A 29 -9.69 10.02 10.70
N ALA A 30 -8.56 9.45 11.12
CA ALA A 30 -7.91 9.82 12.37
C ALA A 30 -7.40 11.28 12.36
N GLY A 31 -6.78 11.72 11.26
CA GLY A 31 -6.28 13.08 11.08
C GLY A 31 -7.38 14.14 10.99
N LEU A 32 -8.58 13.78 10.51
CA LEU A 32 -9.76 14.65 10.57
C LEU A 32 -10.33 14.77 11.99
N SER A 33 -10.22 13.72 12.81
CA SER A 33 -10.80 13.69 14.16
C SER A 33 -9.91 14.32 15.23
N VAL A 34 -8.60 14.28 15.07
CA VAL A 34 -7.61 14.77 16.03
C VAL A 34 -6.67 15.65 15.23
N GLY A 35 -6.71 16.98 15.40
CA GLY A 35 -5.93 17.94 14.61
C GLY A 35 -4.53 17.42 14.29
N GLY A 36 -4.35 16.93 13.07
CA GLY A 36 -3.32 15.95 12.72
C GLY A 36 -1.92 16.45 13.03
N GLY A 37 -1.23 15.74 13.93
CA GLY A 37 0.18 15.98 14.23
C GLY A 37 1.09 15.38 13.17
N ILE A 38 2.33 15.90 13.10
CA ILE A 38 3.41 15.53 12.16
C ILE A 38 3.57 14.00 11.96
N ALA A 39 3.36 13.20 13.01
CA ALA A 39 3.47 11.74 12.96
C ALA A 39 2.42 11.05 12.04
N ILE A 40 1.24 11.64 11.86
CA ILE A 40 0.22 11.11 10.93
C ILE A 40 0.63 11.39 9.48
N ASP A 41 1.24 12.55 9.23
CA ASP A 41 1.76 12.89 7.91
C ASP A 41 2.91 11.95 7.54
N ASP A 42 3.92 11.77 8.40
CA ASP A 42 5.06 10.87 8.13
C ASP A 42 4.59 9.45 7.79
N ARG A 43 3.65 8.92 8.56
CA ARG A 43 3.07 7.59 8.30
C ARG A 43 2.27 7.54 6.99
N ARG A 44 1.60 8.63 6.60
CA ARG A 44 0.90 8.72 5.31
C ARG A 44 1.87 8.64 4.15
N TRP A 45 2.97 9.40 4.20
CA TRP A 45 4.02 9.39 3.18
C TRP A 45 4.63 8.00 2.97
N GLU A 46 4.95 7.28 4.06
CA GLU A 46 5.46 5.90 3.97
C GLU A 46 4.48 4.95 3.24
N LEU A 47 3.19 5.07 3.56
CA LEU A 47 2.15 4.25 2.94
C LEU A 47 1.93 4.61 1.47
N GLU A 48 2.05 5.88 1.11
CA GLU A 48 1.98 6.34 -0.29
C GLU A 48 3.14 5.77 -1.12
N ASP A 49 4.37 5.81 -0.59
CA ASP A 49 5.53 5.21 -1.24
C ASP A 49 5.40 3.69 -1.38
N GLU A 50 4.98 2.98 -0.32
CA GLU A 50 4.77 1.52 -0.39
C GLU A 50 3.67 1.17 -1.40
N ALA A 51 2.56 1.91 -1.43
CA ALA A 51 1.49 1.72 -2.41
C ALA A 51 1.98 1.96 -3.85
N HIS A 52 2.82 2.97 -4.06
CA HIS A 52 3.40 3.26 -5.38
C HIS A 52 4.31 2.11 -5.85
N ALA A 53 5.19 1.62 -4.98
CA ALA A 53 6.08 0.49 -5.29
C ALA A 53 5.29 -0.79 -5.63
N LEU A 54 4.22 -1.09 -4.89
CA LEU A 54 3.35 -2.24 -5.17
C LEU A 54 2.61 -2.09 -6.49
N LYS A 55 2.11 -0.88 -6.80
CA LYS A 55 1.44 -0.60 -8.09
C LYS A 55 2.40 -0.75 -9.26
N ALA A 56 3.64 -0.27 -9.14
CA ALA A 56 4.68 -0.47 -10.14
C ALA A 56 4.98 -1.97 -10.35
N ARG A 57 5.19 -2.73 -9.26
CA ARG A 57 5.43 -4.17 -9.35
C ARG A 57 4.27 -4.94 -9.96
N LEU A 58 3.03 -4.56 -9.61
CA LEU A 58 1.83 -5.15 -10.21
C LEU A 58 1.71 -4.87 -11.71
N ALA A 59 2.15 -3.70 -12.17
CA ALA A 59 2.20 -3.36 -13.59
C ALA A 59 3.25 -4.20 -14.32
N GLU A 60 4.47 -4.33 -13.77
CA GLU A 60 5.53 -5.18 -14.33
C GLU A 60 5.13 -6.65 -14.46
N LEU A 61 4.29 -7.15 -13.55
CA LEU A 61 3.80 -8.53 -13.62
C LEU A 61 2.63 -8.68 -14.59
N ALA A 62 1.94 -7.60 -14.97
CA ALA A 62 0.80 -7.64 -15.87
C ALA A 62 1.20 -7.58 -17.36
N ASP A 63 2.36 -7.00 -17.66
CA ASP A 63 3.09 -7.13 -18.92
C ASP A 63 3.76 -8.53 -19.06
#